data_AF-W4S317-F1
#
_entry.id   AF-W4S317-F1
#
_cell.length_a   1.000
_cell.length_b   1.000
_cell.length_c   1.000
_cell.angle_alpha   90.00
_cell.angle_beta   90.00
_cell.angle_gamma   90.00
#
_symmetry.space_group_name_H-M   'P 1'
#
loop_
_entity.id
_entity.type
_entity.pdbx_description
1 polymer ?
#
loop_
_entity_poly.entity_id
_entity_poly.type
_entity_poly.pdbx_seq_one_letter_code
_entity_poly.pdbx_strand_id
1 'polypeptide(L)'
;MAANAQWSGCASSAIYKRMSTASEPLDALIIGAGHNGLVCAAYLAKAGKRVLVLEARDVVGGAAVTEEFHPGFRNSVAAYTVSLLQPKVIADLDLERHGLRVVARRINNFLPLPTGEYLLAGAGRTAVEVGKFSARDAAALPAYEARLEQLADVLRALALQPPPDVSDGGWLRALPQLWRAGKLGLQLQELPLALRQELLDLFTISAAEYLDRWFESAPIKALFGFDGIVGNYASPYTPGTAYVLLHHVFGQSNGVKGAWGHAIGGMGAITQAMAASARDSGVTIRTGCAVERVLVEQGRAVGVITVQGETLRARAVVANVNPKLLYQRLMQPDDVPAATREHMAHYRCGSGTFRMNVALSRLPDFTALPGTGDHLTAGIILAPSWITWIVPGRTRALRDGHANRWSSC
;
A
#
# COMPACT_ATOMS: atom_id res chain seq x y z
N MET A 1 71.49 -54.88 36.70
CA MET A 1 70.19 -54.83 35.99
C MET A 1 69.88 -53.34 35.85
N ALA A 2 70.27 -52.75 34.71
CA ALA A 2 69.36 -52.24 33.66
C ALA A 2 68.43 -51.10 34.14
N ALA A 3 68.15 -50.00 33.45
CA ALA A 3 68.70 -49.23 32.33
C ALA A 3 67.69 -48.08 32.10
N ASN A 4 68.16 -46.95 31.55
CA ASN A 4 67.43 -45.82 30.94
C ASN A 4 66.02 -46.09 30.36
N ALA A 5 65.14 -45.07 30.35
CA ALA A 5 64.65 -44.45 29.10
C ALA A 5 63.76 -43.20 29.32
N GLN A 6 64.03 -42.17 28.50
CA GLN A 6 63.23 -40.98 28.24
C GLN A 6 61.85 -41.31 27.67
N TRP A 7 60.85 -40.43 27.82
CA TRP A 7 59.88 -40.17 26.74
C TRP A 7 59.49 -38.68 26.70
N SER A 8 59.71 -38.12 25.53
CA SER A 8 59.43 -36.77 25.06
C SER A 8 58.01 -36.66 24.46
N GLY A 9 57.37 -35.52 24.71
CA GLY A 9 56.42 -34.77 23.87
C GLY A 9 55.40 -35.47 22.96
N CYS A 10 54.13 -35.05 23.07
CA CYS A 10 53.40 -34.52 21.91
C CYS A 10 52.18 -33.72 22.38
N ALA A 11 52.10 -32.46 21.97
CA ALA A 11 50.93 -31.62 22.12
C ALA A 11 49.78 -32.20 21.28
N SER A 12 48.69 -32.62 21.91
CA SER A 12 47.48 -33.00 21.20
C SER A 12 46.56 -31.79 21.07
N SER A 13 46.58 -31.20 19.88
CA SER A 13 45.65 -30.19 19.42
C SER A 13 44.22 -30.73 19.45
N ALA A 14 43.40 -30.18 20.35
CA ALA A 14 41.97 -30.43 20.38
C ALA A 14 41.34 -30.02 19.04
N ILE A 15 40.78 -31.00 18.35
CA ILE A 15 40.02 -30.86 17.10
C ILE A 15 38.72 -30.11 17.45
N TYR A 16 38.74 -28.78 17.33
CA TYR A 16 37.51 -28.01 17.16
C TYR A 16 36.95 -28.35 15.78
N LYS A 17 36.03 -29.30 15.75
CA LYS A 17 35.22 -29.62 14.58
C LYS A 17 34.36 -28.39 14.28
N ARG A 18 34.85 -27.50 13.40
CA ARG A 18 34.01 -26.50 12.71
C ARG A 18 32.90 -27.26 12.00
N MET A 19 31.73 -27.36 12.63
CA MET A 19 30.49 -27.69 11.92
C MET A 19 30.04 -26.45 11.15
N SER A 20 30.83 -26.10 10.13
CA SER A 20 30.36 -25.31 9.00
C SER A 20 29.67 -26.28 8.06
N THR A 21 28.44 -26.68 8.37
CA THR A 21 27.52 -27.05 7.29
C THR A 21 27.21 -25.74 6.59
N ALA A 22 27.99 -25.42 5.56
CA ALA A 22 27.67 -24.31 4.67
C ALA A 22 26.31 -24.65 4.07
N SER A 23 25.25 -24.14 4.70
CA SER A 23 23.92 -24.15 4.10
C SER A 23 24.12 -23.51 2.75
N GLU A 24 23.63 -24.16 1.69
CA GLU A 24 23.68 -23.58 0.34
C GLU A 24 23.26 -22.08 0.41
N PRO A 25 23.90 -21.20 -0.38
CA PRO A 25 23.68 -19.76 -0.28
C PRO A 25 22.22 -19.39 -0.57
N LEU A 26 21.68 -18.42 0.16
CA LEU A 26 20.35 -17.87 -0.11
C LEU A 26 20.31 -17.28 -1.52
N ASP A 27 19.24 -17.57 -2.26
CA ASP A 27 19.03 -16.93 -3.56
C ASP A 27 18.57 -15.48 -3.40
N ALA A 28 17.71 -15.22 -2.41
CA ALA A 28 17.22 -13.88 -2.13
C ALA A 28 17.06 -13.62 -0.63
N LEU A 29 17.43 -12.42 -0.21
CA LEU A 29 17.14 -11.87 1.12
C LEU A 29 16.28 -10.63 0.97
N ILE A 30 15.14 -10.60 1.66
CA ILE A 30 14.17 -9.50 1.61
C ILE A 30 14.20 -8.75 2.94
N ILE A 31 14.39 -7.44 2.87
CA ILE A 31 14.37 -6.53 4.02
C ILE A 31 12.96 -5.96 4.17
N GLY A 32 12.26 -6.35 5.23
CA GLY A 32 10.91 -5.91 5.57
C GLY A 32 9.81 -6.88 5.12
N ALA A 33 9.03 -7.40 6.08
CA ALA A 33 7.89 -8.29 5.85
C ALA A 33 6.56 -7.54 5.70
N GLY A 34 6.57 -6.39 5.00
CA GLY A 34 5.34 -5.77 4.49
C GLY A 34 4.67 -6.62 3.41
N HIS A 35 3.41 -6.30 3.07
CA HIS A 35 2.64 -7.04 2.06
C HIS A 35 3.39 -7.27 0.73
N ASN A 36 4.06 -6.26 0.18
CA ASN A 36 4.85 -6.41 -1.06
C ASN A 36 6.03 -7.37 -0.91
N GLY A 37 6.75 -7.31 0.21
CA GLY A 37 7.86 -8.21 0.51
C GLY A 37 7.39 -9.66 0.68
N LEU A 38 6.25 -9.88 1.34
CA LEU A 38 5.65 -11.20 1.48
C LEU A 38 5.22 -11.80 0.14
N VAL A 39 4.61 -10.98 -0.74
CA VAL A 39 4.24 -11.38 -2.10
C VAL A 39 5.49 -11.72 -2.92
N CYS A 40 6.51 -10.85 -2.89
CA CYS A 40 7.79 -11.09 -3.56
C CYS A 40 8.43 -12.41 -3.07
N ALA A 41 8.45 -12.63 -1.76
CA ALA A 41 9.00 -13.84 -1.16
C ALA A 41 8.28 -15.10 -1.65
N ALA A 42 6.95 -15.09 -1.64
CA ALA A 42 6.13 -16.21 -2.08
C ALA A 42 6.38 -16.55 -3.55
N TYR A 43 6.39 -15.55 -4.44
CA TYR A 43 6.66 -15.80 -5.87
C TYR A 43 8.08 -16.31 -6.14
N LEU A 44 9.09 -15.76 -5.47
CA LEU A 44 10.47 -16.25 -5.59
C LEU A 44 10.58 -17.71 -5.11
N ALA A 45 9.96 -18.04 -3.98
CA ALA A 45 9.97 -19.39 -3.45
C ALA A 45 9.21 -20.39 -4.35
N LYS A 46 8.07 -19.99 -4.93
CA LYS A 46 7.35 -20.78 -5.95
C LYS A 46 8.16 -21.00 -7.21
N ALA A 47 9.10 -20.10 -7.54
CA ALA A 47 10.08 -20.28 -8.60
C ALA A 47 11.30 -21.13 -8.18
N GLY A 48 11.22 -21.83 -7.03
CA GLY A 48 12.26 -22.71 -6.51
C GLY A 48 13.44 -21.98 -5.86
N LYS A 49 13.29 -20.70 -5.49
CA LYS A 49 14.36 -19.92 -4.86
C LYS A 49 14.35 -20.08 -3.35
N ARG A 50 15.53 -20.12 -2.75
CA ARG A 50 15.68 -20.07 -1.30
C ARG A 50 15.64 -18.63 -0.80
N VAL A 51 14.59 -18.30 -0.05
CA VAL A 51 14.28 -16.93 0.36
C VAL A 51 14.28 -16.79 1.88
N LEU A 52 14.93 -15.74 2.36
CA LEU A 52 14.88 -15.26 3.73
C LEU A 52 14.25 -13.87 3.78
N VAL A 53 13.24 -13.67 4.63
CA VAL A 53 12.65 -12.36 4.93
C VAL A 53 13.04 -11.95 6.34
N LEU A 54 13.56 -10.73 6.50
CA LEU A 54 13.89 -10.15 7.80
C LEU A 54 12.94 -9.00 8.11
N GLU A 55 12.24 -9.08 9.25
CA GLU A 55 11.32 -8.06 9.75
C GLU A 55 11.82 -7.53 11.09
N ALA A 56 11.86 -6.20 11.22
CA ALA A 56 12.35 -5.54 12.41
C ALA A 56 11.39 -5.72 13.60
N ARG A 57 10.07 -5.66 13.34
CA ARG A 57 9.04 -5.86 14.35
C ARG A 57 8.83 -7.34 14.66
N ASP A 58 8.14 -7.62 15.74
CA ASP A 58 7.66 -8.95 16.13
C ASP A 58 6.51 -9.47 15.25
N VAL A 59 5.88 -8.58 14.47
CA VAL A 59 4.73 -8.85 13.59
C VAL A 59 5.02 -8.49 12.12
N VAL A 60 4.51 -9.31 11.21
CA VAL A 60 4.57 -9.06 9.76
C VAL A 60 3.37 -8.24 9.27
N GLY A 61 3.55 -7.50 8.18
CA GLY A 61 2.46 -6.86 7.43
C GLY A 61 2.64 -5.38 7.12
N GLY A 62 3.58 -4.69 7.79
CA GLY A 62 3.84 -3.27 7.57
C GLY A 62 2.59 -2.40 7.79
N ALA A 63 2.13 -1.69 6.76
CA ALA A 63 0.91 -0.86 6.83
C ALA A 63 -0.41 -1.67 6.95
N ALA A 64 -0.36 -2.99 6.75
CA ALA A 64 -1.51 -3.89 6.85
C ALA A 64 -1.36 -4.81 8.06
N VAL A 65 -1.18 -4.22 9.25
CA VAL A 65 -1.13 -4.92 10.55
C VAL A 65 -2.40 -4.60 11.34
N THR A 66 -2.86 -5.55 12.15
CA THR A 66 -3.99 -5.38 13.08
C THR A 66 -3.55 -5.65 14.50
N GLU A 67 -3.66 -4.63 15.34
CA GLU A 67 -3.12 -4.58 16.70
C GLU A 67 -4.25 -4.36 17.70
N GLU A 68 -4.06 -4.83 18.92
CA GLU A 68 -4.95 -4.51 20.03
C GLU A 68 -4.59 -3.12 20.57
N PHE A 69 -5.57 -2.21 20.60
CA PHE A 69 -5.35 -0.82 21.04
C PHE A 69 -6.09 -0.51 22.36
N HIS A 70 -6.98 -1.40 22.78
CA HIS A 70 -7.68 -1.39 24.07
C HIS A 70 -8.07 -2.84 24.38
N PRO A 71 -8.08 -3.29 25.65
CA PRO A 71 -8.47 -4.67 26.01
C PRO A 71 -9.76 -5.12 25.33
N GLY A 72 -9.67 -6.18 24.53
CA GLY A 72 -10.78 -6.75 23.76
C GLY A 72 -11.07 -6.06 22.41
N PHE A 73 -10.36 -4.99 22.06
CA PHE A 73 -10.55 -4.20 20.83
C PHE A 73 -9.29 -4.20 19.96
N ARG A 74 -9.45 -4.70 18.73
CA ARG A 74 -8.41 -4.71 17.71
C ARG A 74 -8.79 -3.83 16.53
N ASN A 75 -7.81 -3.13 15.96
CA ASN A 75 -8.01 -2.38 14.72
C ASN A 75 -6.75 -2.41 13.85
N SER A 76 -6.95 -2.28 12.54
CA SER A 76 -5.87 -2.22 11.57
C SER A 76 -5.25 -0.83 11.57
N VAL A 77 -4.02 -0.65 12.06
CA VAL A 77 -3.49 0.66 12.49
C VAL A 77 -3.20 1.68 11.37
N ALA A 78 -3.02 1.22 10.12
CA ALA A 78 -2.83 2.10 8.96
C ALA A 78 -3.90 1.86 7.87
N ALA A 79 -3.85 0.73 7.15
CA ALA A 79 -4.89 0.37 6.19
C ALA A 79 -6.13 -0.21 6.91
N TYR A 80 -7.36 0.06 6.45
CA TYR A 80 -8.60 -0.37 7.11
C TYR A 80 -9.66 -0.97 6.17
N THR A 81 -9.45 -0.93 4.85
CA THR A 81 -10.32 -1.53 3.83
C THR A 81 -9.49 -2.18 2.73
N VAL A 82 -10.12 -3.07 1.96
CA VAL A 82 -9.50 -3.74 0.83
C VAL A 82 -10.37 -3.63 -0.42
N SER A 83 -9.74 -3.20 -1.51
CA SER A 83 -10.29 -3.20 -2.87
C SER A 83 -9.17 -3.35 -3.91
N LEU A 84 -7.96 -2.92 -3.57
CA LEU A 84 -6.81 -2.90 -4.48
C LEU A 84 -5.91 -4.15 -4.35
N LEU A 85 -6.31 -5.12 -3.53
CA LEU A 85 -5.60 -6.39 -3.47
C LEU A 85 -5.91 -7.17 -4.76
N GLN A 86 -4.90 -7.34 -5.59
CA GLN A 86 -5.10 -7.88 -6.92
C GLN A 86 -5.56 -9.36 -6.90
N PRO A 87 -6.67 -9.74 -7.57
CA PRO A 87 -7.12 -11.15 -7.55
C PRO A 87 -6.15 -12.15 -8.11
N LYS A 88 -5.27 -11.77 -9.04
CA LYS A 88 -4.16 -12.65 -9.44
C LYS A 88 -3.27 -13.02 -8.27
N VAL A 89 -2.96 -12.08 -7.37
CA VAL A 89 -2.17 -12.35 -6.16
C VAL A 89 -2.98 -13.21 -5.19
N ILE A 90 -4.28 -12.95 -5.01
CA ILE A 90 -5.15 -13.78 -4.16
C ILE A 90 -5.13 -15.24 -4.63
N ALA A 91 -5.32 -15.46 -5.93
CA ALA A 91 -5.33 -16.78 -6.56
C ALA A 91 -3.95 -17.44 -6.55
N ASP A 92 -2.92 -16.74 -7.02
CA ASP A 92 -1.57 -17.29 -7.12
C ASP A 92 -1.02 -17.67 -5.75
N LEU A 93 -1.36 -16.97 -4.67
CA LEU A 93 -0.92 -17.26 -3.31
C LEU A 93 -1.94 -18.11 -2.52
N ASP A 94 -3.06 -18.50 -3.13
CA ASP A 94 -4.13 -19.28 -2.50
C ASP A 94 -4.55 -18.71 -1.12
N LEU A 95 -4.74 -17.40 -1.05
CA LEU A 95 -4.91 -16.70 0.23
C LEU A 95 -6.18 -17.16 0.97
N GLU A 96 -7.20 -17.61 0.25
CA GLU A 96 -8.44 -18.15 0.83
C GLU A 96 -8.17 -19.45 1.59
N ARG A 97 -7.36 -20.38 1.06
CA ARG A 97 -6.90 -21.58 1.78
C ARG A 97 -6.13 -21.22 3.05
N HIS A 98 -5.42 -20.09 3.05
CA HIS A 98 -4.72 -19.56 4.21
C HIS A 98 -5.60 -18.69 5.13
N GLY A 99 -6.93 -18.76 4.99
CA GLY A 99 -7.89 -18.18 5.92
C GLY A 99 -8.33 -16.75 5.59
N LEU A 100 -7.92 -16.19 4.45
CA LEU A 100 -8.41 -14.88 4.03
C LEU A 100 -9.90 -14.97 3.69
N ARG A 101 -10.71 -14.20 4.42
CA ARG A 101 -12.13 -13.99 4.11
C ARG A 101 -12.41 -12.49 3.97
N VAL A 102 -12.85 -12.07 2.80
CA VAL A 102 -13.25 -10.68 2.53
C VAL A 102 -14.76 -10.59 2.40
N VAL A 103 -15.37 -9.70 3.18
CA VAL A 103 -16.80 -9.41 3.09
C VAL A 103 -17.00 -8.05 2.41
N ALA A 104 -17.89 -8.01 1.43
CA ALA A 104 -18.25 -6.76 0.76
C ALA A 104 -18.98 -5.81 1.72
N ARG A 105 -18.80 -4.51 1.51
CA ARG A 105 -19.60 -3.49 2.19
C ARG A 105 -21.05 -3.55 1.69
N ARG A 106 -22.00 -3.43 2.61
CA ARG A 106 -23.43 -3.31 2.26
C ARG A 106 -23.77 -1.92 1.72
N ILE A 107 -23.18 -0.90 2.37
CA ILE A 107 -23.23 0.51 1.98
C ILE A 107 -21.79 0.99 1.90
N ASN A 108 -21.43 1.71 0.83
CA ASN A 108 -20.08 2.18 0.64
C ASN A 108 -19.77 3.31 1.63
N ASN A 109 -20.58 4.37 1.58
CA ASN A 109 -20.40 5.57 2.40
C ASN A 109 -21.72 6.10 2.95
N PHE A 110 -21.67 6.67 4.16
CA PHE A 110 -22.74 7.40 4.82
C PHE A 110 -22.23 8.81 5.15
N LEU A 111 -22.92 9.83 4.67
CA LEU A 111 -22.57 11.23 4.89
C LEU A 111 -23.72 11.92 5.62
N PRO A 112 -23.70 11.98 6.97
CA PRO A 112 -24.66 12.75 7.74
C PRO A 112 -24.35 14.25 7.65
N LEU A 113 -25.39 15.08 7.54
CA LEU A 113 -25.27 16.53 7.49
C LEU A 113 -25.75 17.18 8.80
N PRO A 114 -25.18 18.33 9.19
CA PRO A 114 -25.62 19.09 10.37
C PRO A 114 -27.09 19.55 10.32
N THR A 115 -27.67 19.62 9.12
CA THR A 115 -29.07 19.98 8.89
C THR A 115 -30.05 18.86 9.27
N GLY A 116 -29.56 17.66 9.57
CA GLY A 116 -30.37 16.46 9.81
C GLY A 116 -30.62 15.64 8.54
N GLU A 117 -30.24 16.15 7.37
CA GLU A 117 -30.23 15.38 6.11
C GLU A 117 -29.03 14.43 6.06
N TYR A 118 -29.05 13.49 5.11
CA TYR A 118 -27.94 12.57 4.89
C TYR A 118 -27.89 12.05 3.45
N LEU A 119 -26.75 11.45 3.08
CA LEU A 119 -26.56 10.71 1.84
C LEU A 119 -26.03 9.29 2.13
N LEU A 120 -26.69 8.28 1.56
CA LEU A 120 -26.20 6.89 1.54
C LEU A 120 -25.73 6.48 0.14
N ALA A 121 -24.42 6.23 -0.01
CA ALA A 121 -23.83 5.81 -1.26
C ALA A 121 -23.65 4.29 -1.30
N GLY A 122 -24.14 3.64 -2.35
CA GLY A 122 -24.07 2.20 -2.51
C GLY A 122 -24.93 1.69 -3.67
N ALA A 123 -24.75 0.42 -4.02
CA ALA A 123 -25.43 -0.22 -5.15
C ALA A 123 -26.95 0.01 -5.10
N GLY A 124 -27.49 0.62 -6.17
CA GLY A 124 -28.92 0.88 -6.33
C GLY A 124 -29.51 1.99 -5.45
N ARG A 125 -28.70 2.69 -4.64
CA ARG A 125 -29.18 3.75 -3.74
C ARG A 125 -28.67 5.13 -4.11
N THR A 126 -27.43 5.23 -4.60
CA THR A 126 -26.75 6.52 -4.78
C THR A 126 -27.58 7.51 -5.61
N ALA A 127 -28.15 7.11 -6.75
CA ALA A 127 -28.94 8.01 -7.60
C ALA A 127 -30.19 8.58 -6.90
N VAL A 128 -30.90 7.75 -6.12
CA VAL A 128 -32.08 8.17 -5.36
C VAL A 128 -31.70 9.14 -4.25
N GLU A 129 -30.60 8.87 -3.53
CA GLU A 129 -30.10 9.73 -2.46
C GLU A 129 -29.57 11.06 -3.01
N VAL A 130 -28.84 11.05 -4.12
CA VAL A 130 -28.38 12.24 -4.86
C VAL A 130 -29.58 13.09 -5.31
N GLY A 131 -30.64 12.45 -5.80
CA GLY A 131 -31.86 13.13 -6.27
C GLY A 131 -32.60 13.93 -5.19
N LYS A 132 -32.40 13.62 -3.90
CA LYS A 132 -32.93 14.42 -2.79
C LYS A 132 -32.29 15.81 -2.71
N PHE A 133 -31.06 15.94 -3.21
CA PHE A 133 -30.27 17.18 -3.16
C PHE A 133 -30.24 17.91 -4.50
N SER A 134 -30.12 17.20 -5.62
CA SER A 134 -30.20 17.78 -6.97
C SER A 134 -30.65 16.75 -8.00
N ALA A 135 -31.74 17.07 -8.71
CA ALA A 135 -32.23 16.29 -9.83
C ALA A 135 -31.24 16.29 -11.01
N ARG A 136 -30.49 17.39 -11.20
CA ARG A 136 -29.46 17.50 -12.24
C ARG A 136 -28.29 16.56 -11.95
N ASP A 137 -27.79 16.57 -10.72
CA ASP A 137 -26.69 15.70 -10.32
C ASP A 137 -27.09 14.22 -10.41
N ALA A 138 -28.33 13.90 -10.04
CA ALA A 138 -28.88 12.54 -10.19
C ALA A 138 -28.95 12.11 -11.66
N ALA A 139 -29.30 13.01 -12.58
CA ALA A 139 -29.31 12.75 -14.02
C ALA A 139 -27.89 12.62 -14.61
N ALA A 140 -26.91 13.33 -14.06
CA ALA A 140 -25.52 13.27 -14.51
C ALA A 140 -24.75 12.03 -14.01
N LEU A 141 -25.15 11.48 -12.86
CA LEU A 141 -24.43 10.40 -12.18
C LEU A 141 -24.14 9.16 -13.05
N PRO A 142 -25.09 8.61 -13.84
CA PRO A 142 -24.81 7.42 -14.66
C PRO A 142 -23.71 7.68 -15.70
N ALA A 143 -23.68 8.87 -16.29
CA ALA A 143 -22.66 9.25 -17.27
C ALA A 143 -21.28 9.44 -16.62
N TYR A 144 -21.25 10.01 -15.41
CA TYR A 144 -20.03 10.12 -14.60
C TYR A 144 -19.46 8.74 -14.24
N GLU A 145 -20.29 7.84 -13.70
CA GLU A 145 -19.86 6.48 -13.32
C GLU A 145 -19.38 5.66 -14.53
N ALA A 146 -20.11 5.72 -15.64
CA ALA A 146 -19.71 5.06 -16.88
C ALA A 146 -18.36 5.60 -17.40
N ARG A 147 -18.12 6.92 -17.27
CA ARG A 147 -16.87 7.53 -17.70
C ARG A 147 -15.70 7.06 -16.85
N LEU A 148 -15.84 7.09 -15.53
CA LEU A 148 -14.83 6.60 -14.61
C LEU A 148 -14.50 5.12 -14.83
N GLU A 149 -15.49 4.27 -15.12
CA GLU A 149 -15.27 2.84 -15.38
C GLU A 149 -14.46 2.61 -16.67
N GLN A 150 -14.74 3.36 -17.74
CA GLN A 150 -13.94 3.30 -18.98
C GLN A 150 -12.47 3.66 -18.73
N LEU A 151 -12.23 4.71 -17.94
CA LEU A 151 -10.88 5.15 -17.57
C LEU A 151 -10.18 4.15 -16.66
N ALA A 152 -10.92 3.56 -15.71
CA ALA A 152 -10.41 2.55 -14.80
C ALA A 152 -10.01 1.25 -15.53
N ASP A 153 -10.75 0.85 -16.57
CA ASP A 153 -10.40 -0.31 -17.41
C ASP A 153 -9.05 -0.11 -18.14
N VAL A 154 -8.77 1.10 -18.62
CA VAL A 154 -7.45 1.44 -19.20
C VAL A 154 -6.35 1.24 -18.16
N LEU A 155 -6.52 1.79 -16.95
CA LEU A 155 -5.54 1.62 -15.87
C LEU A 155 -5.38 0.15 -15.46
N ARG A 156 -6.47 -0.62 -15.37
CA ARG A 156 -6.43 -2.06 -15.03
C ARG A 156 -5.61 -2.86 -16.02
N ALA A 157 -5.72 -2.55 -17.31
CA ALA A 157 -4.93 -3.20 -18.36
C ALA A 157 -3.42 -2.92 -18.25
N LEU A 158 -3.03 -1.81 -17.61
CA LEU A 158 -1.62 -1.43 -17.40
C LEU A 158 -1.04 -2.00 -16.10
N ALA A 159 -1.88 -2.22 -15.08
CA ALA A 159 -1.42 -2.54 -13.73
C ALA A 159 -0.63 -3.86 -13.60
N LEU A 160 -0.84 -4.82 -14.51
CA LEU A 160 -0.10 -6.09 -14.55
C LEU A 160 1.08 -6.07 -15.51
N GLN A 161 1.32 -4.96 -16.21
CA GLN A 161 2.47 -4.84 -17.11
C GLN A 161 3.70 -4.41 -16.31
N PRO A 162 4.89 -4.95 -16.62
CA PRO A 162 6.11 -4.45 -16.03
C PRO A 162 6.28 -2.97 -16.41
N PRO A 163 6.65 -2.10 -15.47
CA PRO A 163 6.91 -0.70 -15.80
C PRO A 163 8.05 -0.61 -16.84
N PRO A 164 8.05 0.44 -17.67
CA PRO A 164 9.15 0.67 -18.59
C PRO A 164 10.46 0.78 -17.82
N ASP A 165 11.46 0.02 -18.25
CA ASP A 165 12.80 0.08 -17.69
C ASP A 165 13.51 1.30 -18.29
N VAL A 166 13.86 2.26 -17.44
CA VAL A 166 14.58 3.49 -17.81
C VAL A 166 16.09 3.33 -17.53
N SER A 167 16.58 2.12 -17.29
CA SER A 167 18.02 1.89 -17.10
C SER A 167 18.82 2.06 -18.39
N ASP A 168 20.08 2.48 -18.24
CA ASP A 168 21.09 2.57 -19.31
C ASP A 168 21.43 1.17 -19.86
N GLY A 169 20.51 0.60 -20.62
CA GLY A 169 20.73 -0.56 -21.45
C GLY A 169 20.67 -0.10 -22.90
N GLY A 170 21.81 -0.08 -23.61
CA GLY A 170 21.89 0.38 -25.00
C GLY A 170 20.82 -0.22 -25.94
N TRP A 171 20.75 0.28 -27.18
CA TRP A 171 19.63 0.13 -28.12
C TRP A 171 18.90 -1.25 -28.17
N LEU A 172 19.59 -2.38 -28.01
CA LEU A 172 19.00 -3.72 -27.93
C LEU A 172 18.03 -3.91 -26.75
N ARG A 173 18.30 -3.31 -25.59
CA ARG A 173 17.40 -3.33 -24.43
C ARG A 173 16.28 -2.27 -24.53
N ALA A 174 16.48 -1.25 -25.35
CA ALA A 174 15.47 -0.25 -25.65
C ALA A 174 14.39 -0.77 -26.61
N LEU A 175 14.72 -1.70 -27.52
CA LEU A 175 13.77 -2.24 -28.51
C LEU A 175 12.48 -2.84 -27.90
N PRO A 176 12.54 -3.75 -26.91
CA PRO A 176 11.33 -4.24 -26.24
C PRO A 176 10.54 -3.13 -25.55
N GLN A 177 11.22 -2.11 -25.01
CA GLN A 177 10.57 -0.99 -24.34
C GLN A 177 9.87 -0.06 -25.35
N LEU A 178 10.49 0.23 -26.49
CA LEU A 178 9.89 0.97 -27.58
C LEU A 178 8.69 0.24 -28.17
N TRP A 179 8.76 -1.08 -28.31
CA TRP A 179 7.62 -1.88 -28.74
C TRP A 179 6.48 -1.84 -27.70
N ARG A 180 6.78 -1.98 -26.41
CA ARG A 180 5.77 -1.85 -25.34
C ARG A 180 5.16 -0.46 -25.29
N ALA A 181 5.96 0.59 -25.37
CA ALA A 181 5.51 1.97 -25.43
C ALA A 181 4.68 2.23 -26.70
N GLY A 182 5.08 1.67 -27.84
CA GLY A 182 4.32 1.72 -29.09
C GLY A 182 2.98 1.00 -28.98
N LYS A 183 2.96 -0.20 -28.38
CA LYS A 183 1.72 -0.94 -28.11
C LYS A 183 0.80 -0.16 -27.18
N LEU A 184 1.33 0.44 -26.12
CA LEU A 184 0.58 1.32 -25.23
C LEU A 184 0.04 2.54 -25.99
N GLY A 185 0.86 3.15 -26.84
CA GLY A 185 0.47 4.27 -27.70
C GLY A 185 -0.67 3.90 -28.64
N LEU A 186 -0.62 2.73 -29.27
CA LEU A 186 -1.70 2.21 -30.11
C LEU A 186 -2.97 1.95 -29.30
N GLN A 187 -2.86 1.31 -28.14
CA GLN A 187 -4.01 1.10 -27.24
C GLN A 187 -4.66 2.41 -26.79
N LEU A 188 -3.86 3.45 -26.51
CA LEU A 188 -4.37 4.77 -26.20
C LEU A 188 -5.01 5.44 -27.44
N GLN A 189 -4.46 5.24 -28.65
CA GLN A 189 -5.03 5.77 -29.90
C GLN A 189 -6.39 5.14 -30.26
N GLU A 190 -6.60 3.87 -29.92
CA GLU A 190 -7.89 3.17 -30.10
C GLU A 190 -9.00 3.76 -29.22
N LEU A 191 -8.66 4.50 -28.16
CA LEU A 191 -9.65 5.18 -27.33
C LEU A 191 -10.31 6.34 -28.10
N PRO A 192 -11.63 6.55 -27.92
CA PRO A 192 -12.32 7.72 -28.43
C PRO A 192 -11.57 9.01 -28.07
N LEU A 193 -11.53 9.98 -28.99
CA LEU A 193 -10.79 11.24 -28.78
C LEU A 193 -11.18 11.93 -27.47
N ALA A 194 -12.47 11.94 -27.14
CA ALA A 194 -12.99 12.50 -25.90
C ALA A 194 -12.40 11.81 -24.66
N LEU A 195 -12.24 10.49 -24.68
CA LEU A 195 -11.67 9.72 -23.57
C LEU A 195 -10.16 9.94 -23.43
N ARG A 196 -9.44 10.13 -24.55
CA ARG A 196 -8.02 10.50 -24.54
C ARG A 196 -7.80 11.88 -23.93
N GLN A 197 -8.61 12.87 -24.32
CA GLN A 197 -8.56 14.22 -23.75
C GLN A 197 -8.83 14.17 -22.24
N GLU A 198 -9.83 13.40 -21.84
CA GLU A 198 -10.18 13.29 -20.43
C GLU A 198 -9.14 12.54 -19.60
N LEU A 199 -8.47 11.52 -20.16
CA LEU A 199 -7.29 10.91 -19.53
C LEU A 199 -6.21 11.96 -19.26
N LEU A 200 -5.92 12.84 -20.22
CA LEU A 200 -4.94 13.91 -20.04
C LEU A 200 -5.40 14.92 -18.97
N ASP A 201 -6.69 15.27 -18.97
CA ASP A 201 -7.26 16.14 -17.94
C ASP A 201 -7.07 15.54 -16.55
N LEU A 202 -7.33 14.25 -16.33
CA LEU A 202 -7.19 13.63 -15.01
C LEU A 202 -5.77 13.72 -14.42
N PHE A 203 -4.74 13.73 -15.28
CA PHE A 203 -3.35 13.90 -14.85
C PHE A 203 -2.93 15.36 -14.69
N THR A 204 -3.71 16.32 -15.16
CA THR A 204 -3.32 17.74 -15.20
C THR A 204 -4.21 18.63 -14.34
N ILE A 205 -5.49 18.31 -14.17
CA ILE A 205 -6.44 19.11 -13.39
C ILE A 205 -6.60 18.58 -11.96
N SER A 206 -7.27 19.38 -11.14
CA SER A 206 -7.56 19.03 -9.75
C SER A 206 -8.82 18.18 -9.59
N ALA A 207 -8.90 17.36 -8.53
CA ALA A 207 -10.11 16.58 -8.24
C ALA A 207 -11.35 17.48 -8.07
N ALA A 208 -11.16 18.66 -7.46
CA ALA A 208 -12.22 19.66 -7.32
C ALA A 208 -12.74 20.12 -8.68
N GLU A 209 -11.84 20.54 -9.59
CA GLU A 209 -12.20 21.00 -10.92
C GLU A 209 -12.91 19.91 -11.73
N TYR A 210 -12.45 18.66 -11.63
CA TYR A 210 -13.10 17.55 -12.32
C TYR A 210 -14.54 17.34 -11.82
N LEU A 211 -14.76 17.37 -10.50
CA LEU A 211 -16.10 17.21 -9.91
C LEU A 211 -17.03 18.39 -10.22
N ASP A 212 -16.49 19.61 -10.34
CA ASP A 212 -17.25 20.81 -10.73
C ASP A 212 -17.84 20.71 -12.15
N ARG A 213 -17.28 19.87 -13.02
CA ARG A 213 -17.83 19.62 -14.37
C ARG A 213 -19.09 18.76 -14.34
N TRP A 214 -19.25 17.93 -13.31
CA TRP A 214 -20.31 16.93 -13.24
C TRP A 214 -21.44 17.31 -12.28
N PHE A 215 -21.08 17.91 -11.15
CA PHE A 215 -22.01 18.10 -10.05
C PHE A 215 -22.11 19.58 -9.66
N GLU A 216 -23.24 19.98 -9.10
CA GLU A 216 -23.45 21.33 -8.54
C GLU A 216 -23.59 21.30 -7.01
N SER A 217 -24.12 20.20 -6.45
CA SER A 217 -24.40 20.07 -5.03
C SER A 217 -23.14 19.84 -4.19
N ALA A 218 -22.98 20.65 -3.15
CA ALA A 218 -21.82 20.60 -2.27
C ALA A 218 -21.69 19.27 -1.47
N PRO A 219 -22.76 18.69 -0.90
CA PRO A 219 -22.71 17.35 -0.29
C PRO A 219 -22.30 16.24 -1.25
N ILE A 220 -22.74 16.31 -2.51
CA ILE A 220 -22.43 15.31 -3.54
C ILE A 220 -20.95 15.40 -3.95
N LYS A 221 -20.44 16.62 -4.14
CA LYS A 221 -18.99 16.85 -4.34
C LYS A 221 -18.16 16.39 -3.14
N ALA A 222 -18.65 16.59 -1.92
CA ALA A 222 -17.95 16.14 -0.71
C ALA A 222 -17.86 14.60 -0.63
N LEU A 223 -18.94 13.91 -0.98
CA LEU A 223 -18.99 12.46 -1.04
C LEU A 223 -17.95 11.88 -2.01
N PHE A 224 -17.97 12.30 -3.28
CA PHE A 224 -17.05 11.77 -4.30
C PHE A 224 -15.64 12.32 -4.16
N GLY A 225 -15.51 13.55 -3.70
CA GLY A 225 -14.21 14.16 -3.51
C GLY A 225 -13.42 13.52 -2.37
N PHE A 226 -14.06 12.97 -1.34
CA PHE A 226 -13.38 12.24 -0.28
C PHE A 226 -12.41 11.19 -0.84
N ASP A 227 -12.85 10.45 -1.87
CA ASP A 227 -12.05 9.45 -2.58
C ASP A 227 -10.81 10.06 -3.28
N GLY A 228 -10.84 11.34 -3.67
CA GLY A 228 -9.69 12.05 -4.25
C GLY A 228 -8.60 12.45 -3.25
N ILE A 229 -8.84 12.29 -1.94
CA ILE A 229 -7.93 12.71 -0.86
C ILE A 229 -7.33 11.51 -0.12
N VAL A 230 -8.06 10.40 -0.02
CA VAL A 230 -7.61 9.22 0.74
C VAL A 230 -6.29 8.70 0.17
N GLY A 231 -5.25 8.68 1.01
CA GLY A 231 -3.92 8.20 0.62
C GLY A 231 -3.09 9.18 -0.23
N ASN A 232 -3.58 10.40 -0.48
CA ASN A 232 -2.91 11.41 -1.27
C ASN A 232 -2.56 12.65 -0.41
N TYR A 233 -1.26 12.93 -0.22
CA TYR A 233 -0.80 14.08 0.56
C TYR A 233 -0.82 15.39 -0.26
N ALA A 234 -1.98 15.74 -0.82
CA ALA A 234 -2.18 16.94 -1.63
C ALA A 234 -3.50 17.64 -1.28
N SER A 235 -3.64 18.90 -1.67
CA SER A 235 -4.95 19.56 -1.64
C SER A 235 -5.81 18.98 -2.76
N PRO A 236 -7.12 18.82 -2.58
CA PRO A 236 -8.03 18.47 -3.69
C PRO A 236 -8.05 19.46 -4.85
N TYR A 237 -7.52 20.67 -4.63
CA TYR A 237 -7.36 21.73 -5.64
C TYR A 237 -5.98 21.71 -6.30
N THR A 238 -5.09 20.79 -5.91
CA THR A 238 -3.76 20.67 -6.52
C THR A 238 -3.91 20.00 -7.91
N PRO A 239 -3.27 20.55 -8.96
CA PRO A 239 -3.17 19.90 -10.27
C PRO A 239 -2.68 18.43 -10.18
N GLY A 240 -3.27 17.54 -10.98
CA GLY A 240 -2.96 16.11 -11.01
C GLY A 240 -3.62 15.26 -9.92
N THR A 241 -4.46 15.86 -9.07
CA THR A 241 -5.20 15.09 -8.04
C THR A 241 -6.48 14.43 -8.57
N ALA A 242 -6.98 14.82 -9.74
CA ALA A 242 -8.18 14.21 -10.32
C ALA A 242 -7.99 12.71 -10.63
N TYR A 243 -6.79 12.30 -11.03
CA TYR A 243 -6.41 10.88 -11.19
C TYR A 243 -6.72 10.04 -9.93
N VAL A 244 -6.65 10.61 -8.72
CA VAL A 244 -6.89 9.86 -7.48
C VAL A 244 -8.35 9.44 -7.35
N LEU A 245 -9.29 10.14 -8.00
CA LEU A 245 -10.69 9.70 -8.08
C LEU A 245 -10.82 8.33 -8.78
N LEU A 246 -9.91 8.01 -9.72
CA LEU A 246 -9.89 6.71 -10.38
C LEU A 246 -9.43 5.58 -9.45
N HIS A 247 -8.67 5.89 -8.42
CA HIS A 247 -8.12 4.89 -7.51
C HIS A 247 -9.22 4.10 -6.78
N HIS A 248 -10.39 4.72 -6.57
CA HIS A 248 -11.53 4.11 -5.86
C HIS A 248 -12.44 3.24 -6.74
N VAL A 249 -12.46 3.49 -8.05
CA VAL A 249 -13.16 2.67 -9.05
C VAL A 249 -12.26 1.60 -9.68
N PHE A 250 -10.94 1.73 -9.54
CA PHE A 250 -9.96 0.79 -10.07
C PHE A 250 -10.04 -0.59 -9.38
N GLY A 251 -10.26 -0.59 -8.06
CA GLY A 251 -10.25 -1.80 -7.24
C GLY A 251 -11.42 -2.74 -7.48
N GLN A 252 -11.33 -3.95 -6.95
CA GLN A 252 -12.40 -4.95 -6.96
C GLN A 252 -12.39 -5.77 -5.67
N SER A 253 -13.56 -6.29 -5.29
CA SER A 253 -13.71 -7.19 -4.17
C SER A 253 -14.63 -8.35 -4.55
N ASN A 254 -14.20 -9.58 -4.33
CA ASN A 254 -14.93 -10.81 -4.66
C ASN A 254 -15.49 -10.84 -6.10
N GLY A 255 -14.67 -10.37 -7.06
CA GLY A 255 -15.05 -10.32 -8.48
C GLY A 255 -15.98 -9.17 -8.87
N VAL A 256 -16.39 -8.32 -7.93
CA VAL A 256 -17.19 -7.13 -8.20
C VAL A 256 -16.28 -5.91 -8.35
N LYS A 257 -16.27 -5.31 -9.55
CA LYS A 257 -15.51 -4.09 -9.84
C LYS A 257 -16.01 -2.89 -9.04
N GLY A 258 -15.11 -2.01 -8.62
CA GLY A 258 -15.41 -0.85 -7.78
C GLY A 258 -15.87 -1.18 -6.36
N ALA A 259 -15.98 -2.47 -6.01
CA ALA A 259 -16.44 -2.88 -4.69
C ALA A 259 -15.31 -2.80 -3.67
N TRP A 260 -15.68 -2.37 -2.47
CA TRP A 260 -14.82 -2.33 -1.29
C TRP A 260 -15.28 -3.35 -0.27
N GLY A 261 -14.31 -4.00 0.36
CA GLY A 261 -14.55 -5.02 1.38
C GLY A 261 -13.74 -4.80 2.64
N HIS A 262 -14.08 -5.61 3.65
CA HIS A 262 -13.33 -5.75 4.89
C HIS A 262 -12.80 -7.18 4.99
N ALA A 263 -11.51 -7.31 5.27
CA ALA A 263 -10.96 -8.58 5.67
C ALA A 263 -11.43 -8.91 7.09
N ILE A 264 -11.99 -10.10 7.28
CA ILE A 264 -12.36 -10.59 8.60
C ILE A 264 -11.08 -10.81 9.41
N GLY A 265 -11.01 -10.22 10.61
CA GLY A 265 -9.78 -10.13 11.40
C GLY A 265 -8.94 -8.88 11.12
N GLY A 266 -9.44 -7.97 10.28
CA GLY A 266 -8.76 -6.73 9.89
C GLY A 266 -7.74 -6.95 8.77
N MET A 267 -7.09 -5.88 8.32
CA MET A 267 -6.06 -5.92 7.26
C MET A 267 -4.86 -6.81 7.62
N GLY A 268 -4.62 -7.05 8.91
CA GLY A 268 -3.64 -8.02 9.39
C GLY A 268 -3.91 -9.43 8.87
N ALA A 269 -5.18 -9.82 8.70
CA ALA A 269 -5.52 -11.14 8.18
C ALA A 269 -4.98 -11.38 6.76
N ILE A 270 -4.93 -10.34 5.92
CA ILE A 270 -4.37 -10.42 4.57
C ILE A 270 -2.89 -10.74 4.63
N THR A 271 -2.13 -10.01 5.44
CA THR A 271 -0.67 -10.19 5.53
C THR A 271 -0.30 -11.46 6.28
N GLN A 272 -1.09 -11.89 7.26
CA GLN A 272 -0.93 -13.21 7.88
C GLN A 272 -1.19 -14.34 6.88
N ALA A 273 -2.22 -14.25 6.04
CA ALA A 273 -2.47 -15.23 4.98
C ALA A 273 -1.32 -15.26 3.95
N MET A 274 -0.80 -14.08 3.55
CA MET A 274 0.39 -14.00 2.67
C MET A 274 1.62 -14.64 3.32
N ALA A 275 1.87 -14.38 4.60
CA ALA A 275 3.00 -14.97 5.32
C ALA A 275 2.85 -16.50 5.48
N ALA A 276 1.64 -17.00 5.70
CA ALA A 276 1.36 -18.43 5.72
C ALA A 276 1.63 -19.07 4.35
N SER A 277 1.15 -18.46 3.26
CA SER A 277 1.41 -18.91 1.88
C SER A 277 2.91 -18.92 1.54
N ALA A 278 3.63 -17.87 1.94
CA ALA A 278 5.08 -17.78 1.76
C ALA A 278 5.80 -18.91 2.52
N ARG A 279 5.45 -19.17 3.78
CA ARG A 279 6.03 -20.27 4.57
C ARG A 279 5.71 -21.64 3.99
N ASP A 280 4.48 -21.86 3.53
CA ASP A 280 4.06 -23.11 2.85
C ASP A 280 4.88 -23.35 1.56
N SER A 281 5.32 -22.26 0.91
CA SER A 281 6.22 -22.29 -0.24
C SER A 281 7.71 -22.43 0.13
N GLY A 282 8.06 -22.54 1.42
CA GLY A 282 9.43 -22.73 1.91
C GLY A 282 10.20 -21.45 2.27
N VAL A 283 9.53 -20.29 2.32
CA VAL A 283 10.17 -19.03 2.77
C VAL A 283 10.46 -19.08 4.27
N THR A 284 11.68 -18.70 4.66
CA THR A 284 12.00 -18.42 6.07
C THR A 284 11.69 -16.96 6.38
N ILE A 285 10.91 -16.69 7.43
CA ILE A 285 10.57 -15.32 7.87
C ILE A 285 11.05 -15.16 9.32
N ARG A 286 11.95 -14.21 9.56
CA ARG A 286 12.49 -13.86 10.89
C ARG A 286 11.97 -12.50 11.33
N THR A 287 11.15 -12.47 12.37
CA THR A 287 10.70 -11.24 13.05
C THR A 287 11.68 -10.86 14.17
N GLY A 288 11.58 -9.63 14.69
CA GLY A 288 12.51 -9.09 15.70
C GLY A 288 13.95 -8.93 15.18
N CYS A 289 14.14 -8.94 13.86
CA CYS A 289 15.43 -9.01 13.20
C CYS A 289 15.62 -7.78 12.30
N ALA A 290 15.96 -6.66 12.92
CA ALA A 290 16.23 -5.41 12.20
C ALA A 290 17.54 -5.52 11.40
N VAL A 291 17.48 -5.08 10.14
CA VAL A 291 18.68 -4.90 9.31
C VAL A 291 19.33 -3.57 9.65
N GLU A 292 20.61 -3.59 9.95
CA GLU A 292 21.41 -2.39 10.19
C GLU A 292 22.02 -1.87 8.88
N ARG A 293 22.59 -2.79 8.07
CA ARG A 293 23.35 -2.41 6.88
C ARG A 293 23.23 -3.42 5.74
N VAL A 294 23.14 -2.94 4.51
CA VAL A 294 23.31 -3.72 3.29
C VAL A 294 24.80 -3.85 2.98
N LEU A 295 25.26 -5.06 2.70
CA LEU A 295 26.63 -5.34 2.31
C LEU A 295 26.79 -5.24 0.81
N VAL A 296 27.74 -4.42 0.37
CA VAL A 296 28.10 -4.26 -1.04
C VAL A 296 29.57 -4.64 -1.23
N GLU A 297 29.83 -5.52 -2.18
CA GLU A 297 31.17 -5.96 -2.56
C GLU A 297 31.28 -5.84 -4.08
N GLN A 298 32.34 -5.17 -4.58
CA GLN A 298 32.57 -4.97 -6.02
C GLN A 298 31.35 -4.37 -6.75
N GLY A 299 30.67 -3.41 -6.11
CA GLY A 299 29.48 -2.76 -6.66
C GLY A 299 28.22 -3.63 -6.68
N ARG A 300 28.19 -4.77 -5.98
CA ARG A 300 27.03 -5.68 -5.91
C ARG A 300 26.58 -5.88 -4.47
N ALA A 301 25.27 -5.82 -4.22
CA ALA A 301 24.71 -6.21 -2.93
C ALA A 301 24.85 -7.73 -2.74
N VAL A 302 25.50 -8.16 -1.66
CA VAL A 302 25.85 -9.56 -1.37
C VAL A 302 25.26 -10.08 -0.05
N GLY A 303 24.53 -9.25 0.68
CA GLY A 303 23.97 -9.62 1.97
C GLY A 303 23.60 -8.43 2.83
N VAL A 304 23.41 -8.68 4.12
CA VAL A 304 23.10 -7.68 5.14
C VAL A 304 23.81 -8.00 6.45
N ILE A 305 23.96 -6.99 7.29
CA ILE A 305 24.26 -7.10 8.72
C ILE A 305 23.02 -6.71 9.50
N THR A 306 22.64 -7.53 10.47
CA THR A 306 21.54 -7.25 11.40
C THR A 306 22.03 -6.36 12.55
N VAL A 307 21.12 -5.67 13.24
CA VAL A 307 21.45 -4.85 14.43
C VAL A 307 22.12 -5.68 15.54
N GLN A 308 21.90 -7.00 15.55
CA GLN A 308 22.54 -7.94 16.46
C GLN A 308 23.96 -8.38 16.00
N GLY A 309 24.47 -7.84 14.91
CA GLY A 309 25.80 -8.14 14.36
C GLY A 309 25.89 -9.40 13.50
N GLU A 310 24.79 -10.12 13.29
CA GLU A 310 24.76 -11.29 12.41
C GLU A 310 24.93 -10.87 10.94
N THR A 311 25.85 -11.51 10.24
CA THR A 311 26.06 -11.31 8.79
C THR A 311 25.36 -12.41 8.00
N LEU A 312 24.45 -12.02 7.11
CA LEU A 312 23.66 -12.92 6.26
C LEU A 312 23.97 -12.64 4.80
N ARG A 313 24.41 -13.66 4.05
CA ARG A 313 24.78 -13.55 2.63
C ARG A 313 23.67 -14.08 1.72
N ALA A 314 23.46 -13.42 0.58
CA ALA A 314 22.50 -13.84 -0.44
C ALA A 314 22.96 -13.41 -1.84
N ARG A 315 22.49 -14.13 -2.88
CA ARG A 315 22.77 -13.79 -4.29
C ARG A 315 22.06 -12.50 -4.73
N ALA A 316 20.93 -12.18 -4.11
CA ALA A 316 20.19 -10.95 -4.31
C ALA A 316 19.65 -10.40 -2.98
N VAL A 317 19.59 -9.07 -2.86
CA VAL A 317 18.97 -8.37 -1.74
C VAL A 317 17.83 -7.53 -2.29
N VAL A 318 16.62 -7.70 -1.74
CA VAL A 318 15.42 -6.96 -2.10
C VAL A 318 15.01 -6.09 -0.93
N ALA A 319 14.93 -4.79 -1.13
CA ALA A 319 14.51 -3.86 -0.10
C ALA A 319 13.00 -3.57 -0.22
N ASN A 320 12.22 -4.00 0.77
CA ASN A 320 10.80 -3.66 0.92
C ASN A 320 10.62 -2.65 2.07
N VAL A 321 11.47 -1.62 2.06
CA VAL A 321 11.49 -0.53 3.04
C VAL A 321 11.39 0.82 2.31
N ASN A 322 11.14 1.89 3.06
CA ASN A 322 11.13 3.24 2.50
C ASN A 322 12.46 3.56 1.78
N PRO A 323 12.45 4.16 0.57
CA PRO A 323 13.67 4.41 -0.20
C PRO A 323 14.66 5.34 0.53
N LYS A 324 14.19 6.33 1.30
CA LYS A 324 15.10 7.14 2.13
C LYS A 324 15.78 6.30 3.19
N LEU A 325 15.04 5.42 3.86
CA LEU A 325 15.62 4.51 4.86
C LEU A 325 16.70 3.63 4.22
N LEU A 326 16.43 3.06 3.04
CA LEU A 326 17.41 2.26 2.31
C LEU A 326 18.67 3.05 1.98
N TYR A 327 18.53 4.13 1.20
CA TYR A 327 19.67 4.82 0.59
C TYR A 327 20.40 5.78 1.53
N GLN A 328 19.75 6.25 2.61
CA GLN A 328 20.36 7.20 3.55
C GLN A 328 20.79 6.57 4.88
N ARG A 329 20.31 5.36 5.22
CA ARG A 329 20.65 4.69 6.49
C ARG A 329 21.21 3.29 6.31
N LEU A 330 20.56 2.44 5.51
CA LEU A 330 20.93 1.03 5.41
C LEU A 330 22.10 0.80 4.44
N MET A 331 22.34 1.69 3.48
CA MET A 331 23.48 1.62 2.56
C MET A 331 24.57 2.60 2.97
N GLN A 332 25.83 2.25 2.70
CA GLN A 332 26.91 3.23 2.84
C GLN A 332 26.80 4.28 1.73
N PRO A 333 27.09 5.56 2.01
CA PRO A 333 27.04 6.61 0.99
C PRO A 333 27.85 6.27 -0.27
N ASP A 334 29.04 5.70 -0.12
CA ASP A 334 29.93 5.38 -1.23
C ASP A 334 29.41 4.24 -2.12
N ASP A 335 28.52 3.39 -1.59
CA ASP A 335 27.89 2.30 -2.35
C ASP A 335 26.66 2.76 -3.15
N VAL A 336 26.18 3.99 -2.93
CA VAL A 336 25.00 4.54 -3.61
C VAL A 336 25.47 5.48 -4.73
N PRO A 337 25.01 5.31 -5.99
CA PRO A 337 25.36 6.23 -7.07
C PRO A 337 25.04 7.69 -6.73
N ALA A 338 25.91 8.62 -7.14
CA ALA A 338 25.79 10.03 -6.76
C ALA A 338 24.43 10.66 -7.15
N ALA A 339 23.96 10.41 -8.37
CA ALA A 339 22.64 10.87 -8.83
C ALA A 339 21.48 10.31 -7.99
N THR A 340 21.59 9.05 -7.54
CA THR A 340 20.60 8.45 -6.64
C THR A 340 20.63 9.11 -5.27
N ARG A 341 21.82 9.40 -4.71
CA ARG A 341 21.93 10.12 -3.42
C ARG A 341 21.31 11.50 -3.48
N GLU A 342 21.61 12.26 -4.54
CA GLU A 342 21.04 13.59 -4.78
C GLU A 342 19.51 13.52 -4.87
N HIS A 343 18.98 12.61 -5.70
CA HIS A 343 17.54 12.43 -5.81
C HIS A 343 16.92 12.07 -4.45
N MET A 344 17.50 11.14 -3.70
CA MET A 344 16.98 10.74 -2.38
C MET A 344 17.08 11.84 -1.33
N ALA A 345 18.05 12.76 -1.42
CA ALA A 345 18.12 13.94 -0.55
C ALA A 345 16.88 14.84 -0.72
N HIS A 346 16.39 14.99 -1.95
CA HIS A 346 15.23 15.82 -2.29
C HIS A 346 13.89 15.08 -2.31
N TYR A 347 13.92 13.74 -2.23
CA TYR A 347 12.70 12.93 -2.20
C TYR A 347 11.78 13.36 -1.04
N ARG A 348 10.48 13.49 -1.26
CA ARG A 348 9.54 13.91 -0.20
C ARG A 348 8.81 12.69 0.36
N CYS A 349 9.09 12.33 1.61
CA CYS A 349 8.37 11.31 2.37
C CYS A 349 7.55 11.99 3.47
N GLY A 350 6.35 12.46 3.16
CA GLY A 350 5.47 13.08 4.15
C GLY A 350 4.04 12.60 3.98
N SER A 351 3.32 12.47 5.10
CA SER A 351 1.88 12.23 5.13
C SER A 351 1.26 13.16 6.16
N GLY A 352 0.06 13.67 5.86
CA GLY A 352 -0.70 14.54 6.77
C GLY A 352 -2.03 13.89 7.09
N THR A 353 -1.99 12.83 7.91
CA THR A 353 -3.20 12.16 8.39
C THR A 353 -3.13 12.06 9.91
N PHE A 354 -4.17 12.54 10.59
CA PHE A 354 -4.39 12.22 11.99
C PHE A 354 -5.37 11.06 12.06
N ARG A 355 -5.02 10.04 12.84
CA ARG A 355 -5.89 8.89 13.07
C ARG A 355 -6.03 8.64 14.56
N MET A 356 -7.27 8.41 14.98
CA MET A 356 -7.61 8.02 16.34
C MET A 356 -8.46 6.74 16.30
N ASN A 357 -8.14 5.79 17.17
CA ASN A 357 -8.98 4.62 17.41
C ASN A 357 -9.70 4.83 18.73
N VAL A 358 -11.03 4.69 18.73
CA VAL A 358 -11.87 4.89 19.93
C VAL A 358 -12.67 3.62 20.17
N ALA A 359 -12.49 3.01 21.35
CA ALA A 359 -13.31 1.90 21.80
C ALA A 359 -14.61 2.45 22.38
N LEU A 360 -15.76 2.02 21.83
CA LEU A 360 -17.08 2.46 22.26
C LEU A 360 -17.84 1.30 22.91
N SER A 361 -18.62 1.59 23.95
CA SER A 361 -19.49 0.61 24.61
C SER A 361 -20.72 0.23 23.77
N ARG A 362 -21.05 1.03 22.75
CA ARG A 362 -22.15 0.81 21.80
C ARG A 362 -21.85 1.48 20.47
N LEU A 363 -22.59 1.07 19.43
CA LEU A 363 -22.56 1.76 18.14
C LEU A 363 -23.05 3.22 18.27
N PRO A 364 -22.53 4.13 17.43
CA PRO A 364 -23.01 5.51 17.40
C PRO A 364 -24.48 5.57 16.95
N ASP A 365 -25.17 6.61 17.38
CA ASP A 365 -26.56 6.91 17.02
C ASP A 365 -26.60 8.33 16.43
N PHE A 366 -26.95 8.44 15.15
CA PHE A 366 -26.87 9.70 14.40
C PHE A 366 -28.22 10.39 14.36
N THR A 367 -28.26 11.67 14.69
CA THR A 367 -29.51 12.47 14.62
C THR A 367 -30.12 12.53 13.23
N ALA A 368 -29.29 12.49 12.18
CA ALA A 368 -29.72 12.49 10.78
C ALA A 368 -30.39 11.16 10.36
N LEU A 369 -30.03 10.05 11.00
CA LEU A 369 -30.62 8.74 10.74
C LEU A 369 -30.54 7.87 12.00
N PRO A 370 -31.49 8.00 12.94
CA PRO A 370 -31.41 7.33 14.23
C PRO A 370 -31.60 5.82 14.15
N GLY A 371 -31.07 5.12 15.15
CA GLY A 371 -31.28 3.69 15.36
C GLY A 371 -30.32 2.77 14.58
N THR A 372 -30.62 1.48 14.60
CA THR A 372 -29.78 0.47 13.95
C THR A 372 -30.09 0.36 12.46
N GLY A 373 -29.07 0.36 11.61
CA GLY A 373 -29.25 0.11 10.17
C GLY A 373 -27.94 -0.04 9.42
N ASP A 374 -28.03 -0.32 8.12
CA ASP A 374 -26.85 -0.57 7.27
C ASP A 374 -25.94 0.68 7.13
N HIS A 375 -26.44 1.88 7.45
CA HIS A 375 -25.62 3.10 7.49
C HIS A 375 -24.46 2.99 8.51
N LEU A 376 -24.62 2.21 9.58
CA LEU A 376 -23.57 1.94 10.57
C LEU A 376 -22.49 0.96 10.06
N THR A 377 -22.71 0.33 8.90
CA THR A 377 -21.74 -0.58 8.25
C THR A 377 -20.88 0.13 7.20
N ALA A 378 -21.20 1.39 6.89
CA ALA A 378 -20.57 2.19 5.85
C ALA A 378 -19.28 2.88 6.32
N GLY A 379 -18.52 3.43 5.37
CA GLY A 379 -17.56 4.50 5.67
C GLY A 379 -18.33 5.76 6.06
N ILE A 380 -18.11 6.29 7.26
CA ILE A 380 -18.80 7.49 7.72
C ILE A 380 -17.96 8.71 7.38
N ILE A 381 -18.49 9.57 6.51
CA ILE A 381 -17.82 10.77 6.03
C ILE A 381 -18.43 11.97 6.75
N LEU A 382 -17.65 12.60 7.63
CA LEU A 382 -18.03 13.84 8.30
C LEU A 382 -17.47 15.04 7.54
N ALA A 383 -18.10 15.37 6.40
CA ALA A 383 -17.69 16.47 5.54
C ALA A 383 -18.93 17.17 4.95
N PRO A 384 -19.48 18.21 5.63
CA PRO A 384 -20.72 18.84 5.20
C PRO A 384 -20.59 19.61 3.88
N SER A 385 -19.38 20.02 3.51
CA SER A 385 -19.06 20.53 2.18
C SER A 385 -17.57 20.36 1.88
N TRP A 386 -17.23 20.29 0.59
CA TRP A 386 -15.86 20.27 0.08
C TRP A 386 -15.08 21.56 0.44
N ILE A 387 -15.77 22.70 0.47
CA ILE A 387 -15.17 24.04 0.53
C ILE A 387 -14.91 24.52 1.97
N THR A 388 -15.69 24.06 2.95
CA THR A 388 -15.64 24.64 4.31
C THR A 388 -14.70 23.88 5.26
N TRP A 389 -14.38 22.61 5.01
CA TRP A 389 -13.57 21.80 5.93
C TRP A 389 -12.17 21.45 5.41
N ILE A 390 -11.99 21.21 4.11
CA ILE A 390 -10.71 20.72 3.60
C ILE A 390 -9.66 21.85 3.46
N VAL A 391 -10.06 23.08 3.18
CA VAL A 391 -9.14 24.23 3.03
C VAL A 391 -9.00 25.06 4.32
N PRO A 392 -10.08 25.47 5.02
CA PRO A 392 -9.96 26.20 6.28
C PRO A 392 -9.58 25.29 7.46
N GLY A 393 -9.99 24.02 7.46
CA GLY A 393 -9.67 23.07 8.54
C GLY A 393 -8.18 22.74 8.63
N ARG A 394 -7.48 22.63 7.48
CA ARG A 394 -6.02 22.49 7.43
C ARG A 394 -5.32 23.75 7.92
N THR A 395 -5.84 24.93 7.54
CA THR A 395 -5.30 26.23 7.96
C THR A 395 -5.53 26.51 9.45
N ARG A 396 -6.69 26.11 9.99
CA ARG A 396 -7.05 26.25 11.42
C ARG A 396 -6.35 25.20 12.29
N ALA A 397 -6.27 23.94 11.88
CA ALA A 397 -5.53 22.91 12.60
C ALA A 397 -4.02 23.19 12.62
N LEU A 398 -3.45 23.73 11.53
CA LEU A 398 -2.06 24.20 11.51
C LEU A 398 -1.88 25.44 12.40
N ARG A 399 -2.79 26.42 12.34
CA ARG A 399 -2.74 27.62 13.21
C ARG A 399 -2.92 27.28 14.69
N ASP A 400 -3.85 26.40 15.04
CA ASP A 400 -4.13 25.98 16.43
C ASP A 400 -3.01 25.06 16.96
N GLY A 401 -2.40 24.23 16.11
CA GLY A 401 -1.20 23.46 16.45
C GLY A 401 0.01 24.35 16.75
N HIS A 402 0.21 25.40 15.95
CA HIS A 402 1.24 26.42 16.21
C HIS A 402 0.95 27.28 17.45
N ALA A 403 -0.31 27.64 17.69
CA ALA A 403 -0.72 28.44 18.84
C ALA A 403 -0.61 27.65 20.17
N ASN A 404 -0.88 26.35 20.14
CA ASN A 404 -0.93 25.51 21.35
C ASN A 404 0.30 24.60 21.54
N ARG A 405 1.39 24.79 20.77
CA ARG A 405 2.65 23.99 20.86
C ARG A 405 2.43 22.47 20.87
N TRP A 406 1.52 21.95 20.04
CA TRP A 406 1.44 20.49 19.87
C TRP A 406 2.54 20.07 18.90
N SER A 407 3.65 19.56 19.44
CA SER A 407 4.72 18.94 18.65
C SER A 407 4.22 17.62 18.09
N SER A 408 4.14 17.51 16.76
CA SER A 408 4.10 16.21 16.08
C SER A 408 5.45 15.53 16.30
N CYS A 409 5.46 14.37 16.95
CA CYS A 409 6.58 13.43 16.88
C CYS A 409 6.71 12.82 15.48
#